data_AF-A0A7C9FRT0-F1
#
_entry.id   AF-A0A7C9FRT0-F1
#
_cell.length_a   1.000
_cell.length_b   1.000
_cell.length_c   1.000
_cell.angle_alpha   90.00
_cell.angle_beta   90.00
_cell.angle_gamma   90.00
#
_symmetry.space_group_name_H-M   'P 1'
#
loop_
_entity.id
_entity.type
_entity.pdbx_description
1 polymer ?
#
loop_
_entity_poly.entity_id
_entity_poly.type
_entity_poly.pdbx_seq_one_letter_code
_entity_poly.pdbx_strand_id
1 'polypeptide(L)'
;MAAQRRSPHDARRGPQAPGAGSVLRGARQAHRHLPRMPGQGRIREMDGARRHHPPHQPPPSPTRIQLMKTLSLLQPWAGLLVLGIKRFETRSFNTRYRGRLGIHASARMPREGRELLEELGKVNRDFRPGAYKYRVCTTLGHVLGEVEVLETCSTNDPHALRLVSPGERDLGDYSPDRFFWICKNPRIYEHPIPAKGQLGFWNWENHQASRH
;
A
#
# COMPACT_ATOMS: atom_id res chain seq x y z
N MET A 1 -2.29 -59.27 -14.94
CA MET A 1 -2.00 -60.12 -13.75
C MET A 1 -1.63 -59.22 -12.58
N ALA A 2 -1.80 -59.69 -11.34
CA ALA A 2 -1.90 -58.83 -10.15
C ALA A 2 -0.64 -58.81 -9.26
N ALA A 3 -0.35 -57.64 -8.67
CA ALA A 3 0.52 -57.43 -7.52
C ALA A 3 0.24 -56.03 -6.92
N GLN A 4 0.37 -55.72 -5.63
CA GLN A 4 0.27 -56.52 -4.41
C GLN A 4 -0.05 -55.55 -3.23
N ARG A 5 -0.55 -56.07 -2.10
CA ARG A 5 -0.98 -55.26 -0.93
C ARG A 5 0.21 -54.81 -0.05
N ARG A 6 0.05 -53.67 0.66
CA ARG A 6 0.14 -53.57 2.16
C ARG A 6 0.04 -52.11 2.66
N SER A 7 -0.79 -51.88 3.68
CA SER A 7 -0.64 -50.80 4.66
C SER A 7 0.30 -51.26 5.79
N PRO A 8 0.71 -50.38 6.72
CA PRO A 8 0.05 -50.44 8.02
C PRO A 8 -0.22 -49.10 8.71
N HIS A 9 -1.27 -49.11 9.53
CA HIS A 9 -1.51 -48.21 10.65
C HIS A 9 -0.91 -48.90 11.90
N ASP A 10 -0.24 -48.21 12.83
CA ASP A 10 -0.75 -48.07 14.21
C ASP A 10 0.07 -47.14 15.13
N ALA A 11 -0.54 -46.82 16.28
CA ALA A 11 -0.23 -45.76 17.23
C ALA A 11 1.00 -45.93 18.14
N ARG A 12 1.35 -44.82 18.82
CA ARG A 12 1.69 -44.82 20.26
C ARG A 12 1.36 -43.48 20.94
N ARG A 13 0.92 -43.52 22.20
CA ARG A 13 0.45 -42.39 23.02
C ARG A 13 1.36 -42.11 24.22
N GLY A 14 1.35 -40.85 24.70
CA GLY A 14 1.61 -40.46 26.10
C GLY A 14 3.01 -39.91 26.41
N PRO A 15 3.22 -39.22 27.56
CA PRO A 15 2.28 -38.90 28.66
C PRO A 15 2.01 -37.37 28.87
N GLN A 16 1.36 -36.99 29.98
CA GLN A 16 0.89 -35.62 30.34
C GLN A 16 1.53 -35.02 31.61
N ALA A 17 1.40 -33.68 31.73
CA ALA A 17 1.32 -32.86 32.98
C ALA A 17 2.58 -32.73 33.87
N PRO A 18 2.65 -31.78 34.85
CA PRO A 18 1.76 -30.64 35.21
C PRO A 18 2.41 -29.25 34.93
N GLY A 19 1.88 -28.07 35.30
CA GLY A 19 0.54 -27.68 35.81
C GLY A 19 0.57 -26.56 36.88
N ALA A 20 0.37 -25.28 36.49
CA ALA A 20 0.24 -24.09 37.37
C ALA A 20 -0.60 -23.00 36.65
N GLY A 21 -1.30 -22.04 37.28
CA GLY A 21 -1.60 -21.78 38.68
C GLY A 21 -2.56 -20.57 38.76
N SER A 22 -3.60 -20.61 39.61
CA SER A 22 -4.69 -19.62 39.64
C SER A 22 -4.40 -18.41 40.54
N VAL A 23 -4.62 -17.17 40.08
CA VAL A 23 -4.77 -15.98 40.96
C VAL A 23 -5.84 -14.98 40.44
N LEU A 24 -7.07 -15.14 40.96
CA LEU A 24 -7.97 -14.13 41.56
C LEU A 24 -8.30 -12.76 40.91
N ARG A 25 -9.62 -12.49 40.82
CA ARG A 25 -10.40 -11.27 41.19
C ARG A 25 -10.07 -9.93 40.46
N GLY A 26 -11.00 -9.00 40.20
CA GLY A 26 -12.45 -8.95 40.48
C GLY A 26 -12.89 -7.70 41.28
N ALA A 27 -13.26 -6.61 40.59
CA ALA A 27 -14.07 -5.46 41.07
C ALA A 27 -14.48 -4.66 39.80
N ARG A 28 -15.74 -4.41 39.41
CA ARG A 28 -16.97 -3.87 40.05
C ARG A 28 -16.88 -2.40 40.50
N GLN A 29 -17.82 -1.63 39.95
CA GLN A 29 -18.09 -0.20 40.09
C GLN A 29 -18.23 0.30 41.53
N ALA A 30 -17.95 1.59 41.74
CA ALA A 30 -18.68 2.41 42.70
C ALA A 30 -18.78 3.87 42.24
N HIS A 31 -20.00 4.37 42.02
CA HIS A 31 -20.30 5.80 42.09
C HIS A 31 -20.41 6.21 43.57
N ARG A 32 -19.83 7.36 43.94
CA ARG A 32 -20.28 8.27 45.02
C ARG A 32 -19.43 9.55 44.97
N HIS A 33 -20.03 10.68 44.59
CA HIS A 33 -20.56 11.70 45.51
C HIS A 33 -19.47 12.53 46.21
N LEU A 34 -19.27 13.74 45.66
CA LEU A 34 -18.53 14.83 46.27
C LEU A 34 -19.24 15.37 47.52
N PRO A 35 -18.54 15.61 48.64
CA PRO A 35 -18.99 16.55 49.65
C PRO A 35 -18.59 17.99 49.25
N ARG A 36 -19.53 18.92 49.42
CA ARG A 36 -19.36 20.36 49.18
C ARG A 36 -19.04 21.03 50.52
N MET A 37 -17.99 21.85 50.59
CA MET A 37 -17.70 22.71 51.75
C MET A 37 -17.55 24.18 51.32
N PRO A 38 -18.04 25.16 52.11
CA PRO A 38 -17.96 26.58 51.79
C PRO A 38 -16.71 27.24 52.37
N GLY A 39 -16.26 28.33 51.75
CA GLY A 39 -15.17 29.16 52.28
C GLY A 39 -14.93 30.39 51.42
N GLN A 40 -15.38 31.56 51.91
CA GLN A 40 -15.16 32.84 51.23
C GLN A 40 -13.70 33.27 51.34
N GLY A 41 -13.05 33.53 50.21
CA GLY A 41 -11.77 34.24 50.15
C GLY A 41 -11.89 35.43 49.20
N ARG A 42 -11.82 36.66 49.73
CA ARG A 42 -11.76 37.87 48.90
C ARG A 42 -10.42 37.91 48.17
N ILE A 43 -10.43 37.63 46.87
CA ILE A 43 -9.33 38.00 45.97
C ILE A 43 -9.61 39.38 45.41
N ARG A 44 -8.60 40.26 45.50
CA ARG A 44 -8.67 41.65 45.07
C ARG A 44 -8.70 41.73 43.55
N GLU A 45 -9.46 42.67 43.02
CA GLU A 45 -9.32 43.09 41.62
C GLU A 45 -7.89 43.60 41.40
N MET A 46 -7.24 43.08 40.36
CA MET A 46 -6.05 43.67 39.77
C MET A 46 -6.28 43.78 38.26
N ASP A 47 -6.50 45.01 37.82
CA ASP A 47 -6.50 45.36 36.40
C ASP A 47 -5.17 44.97 35.75
N GLY A 48 -5.24 44.37 34.57
CA GLY A 48 -4.03 43.93 33.87
C GLY A 48 -4.21 42.87 32.79
N ALA A 49 -5.40 42.74 32.19
CA ALA A 49 -5.66 41.79 31.12
C ALA A 49 -4.94 42.18 29.81
N ARG A 50 -3.61 41.98 29.77
CA ARG A 50 -2.84 41.96 28.52
C ARG A 50 -3.41 40.82 27.67
N ARG A 51 -4.15 41.18 26.62
CA ARG A 51 -4.64 40.23 25.63
C ARG A 51 -3.42 39.59 24.98
N HIS A 52 -3.09 38.35 25.36
CA HIS A 52 -2.16 37.52 24.60
C HIS A 52 -2.79 37.27 23.24
N HIS A 53 -2.44 38.10 22.25
CA HIS A 53 -2.63 37.74 20.87
C HIS A 53 -1.81 36.46 20.65
N PRO A 54 -2.41 35.35 20.15
CA PRO A 54 -1.61 34.22 19.71
C PRO A 54 -0.63 34.73 18.64
N PRO A 55 0.61 34.22 18.58
CA PRO A 55 1.56 34.65 17.57
C PRO A 55 0.92 34.49 16.20
N HIS A 56 0.92 35.57 15.42
CA HIS A 56 0.31 35.59 14.10
C HIS A 56 1.03 34.54 13.26
N GLN A 57 0.39 33.39 13.07
CA GLN A 57 0.95 32.38 12.18
C GLN A 57 1.07 33.04 10.80
N PRO A 58 2.24 32.97 10.14
CA PRO A 58 2.31 33.38 8.75
C PRO A 58 1.29 32.54 7.97
N PRO A 59 0.62 33.11 6.96
CA PRO A 59 -0.30 32.33 6.14
C PRO A 59 0.43 31.09 5.61
N PRO A 60 -0.22 29.91 5.56
CA PRO A 60 0.43 28.68 5.12
C PRO A 60 1.05 28.92 3.75
N SER A 61 2.35 28.64 3.62
CA SER A 61 3.08 28.86 2.38
C SER A 61 2.34 28.17 1.23
N PRO A 62 2.16 28.83 0.07
CA PRO A 62 1.34 28.30 -1.00
C PRO A 62 1.85 26.90 -1.39
N THR A 63 0.96 25.91 -1.28
CA THR A 63 1.23 24.50 -1.60
C THR A 63 1.93 24.42 -2.94
N ARG A 64 3.23 24.06 -2.94
CA ARG A 64 4.03 24.02 -4.17
C ARG A 64 3.53 22.86 -5.03
N ILE A 65 2.68 23.17 -6.00
CA ILE A 65 2.21 22.21 -7.00
C ILE A 65 3.43 21.69 -7.74
N GLN A 66 3.70 20.39 -7.61
CA GLN A 66 4.73 19.72 -8.40
C GLN A 66 4.06 18.95 -9.53
N LEU A 67 4.36 19.31 -10.77
CA LEU A 67 3.96 18.55 -11.95
C LEU A 67 4.77 17.26 -12.01
N MET A 68 4.14 16.16 -11.63
CA MET A 68 4.74 14.83 -11.61
C MET A 68 4.43 14.09 -12.91
N LYS A 69 5.43 13.43 -13.52
CA LYS A 69 5.17 12.49 -14.61
C LYS A 69 4.35 11.33 -14.04
N THR A 70 3.26 10.94 -14.69
CA THR A 70 2.36 9.87 -14.23
C THR A 70 1.98 8.94 -15.37
N LEU A 71 1.76 7.67 -15.03
CA LEU A 71 1.33 6.62 -15.95
C LEU A 71 0.06 5.96 -15.43
N SER A 72 -0.94 5.83 -16.29
CA SER A 72 -2.14 5.03 -15.99
C SER A 72 -1.92 3.57 -16.37
N LEU A 73 -2.21 2.67 -15.42
CA LEU A 73 -2.07 1.22 -15.52
C LEU A 73 -3.41 0.54 -15.18
N LEU A 74 -3.69 -0.63 -15.76
CA LEU A 74 -4.84 -1.44 -15.36
C LEU A 74 -4.55 -2.10 -14.00
N GLN A 75 -5.59 -2.40 -13.23
CA GLN A 75 -5.46 -3.24 -12.04
C GLN A 75 -5.42 -4.73 -12.43
N PRO A 76 -4.75 -5.59 -11.64
CA PRO A 76 -4.07 -5.32 -10.37
C PRO A 76 -2.65 -4.77 -10.54
N TRP A 77 -2.11 -4.69 -11.77
CA TRP A 77 -0.72 -4.32 -12.04
C TRP A 77 -0.32 -2.95 -11.49
N ALA A 78 -1.23 -1.96 -11.50
CA ALA A 78 -1.01 -0.66 -10.86
C ALA A 78 -0.67 -0.83 -9.36
N GLY A 79 -1.50 -1.59 -8.63
CA GLY A 79 -1.29 -1.90 -7.22
C GLY A 79 -0.04 -2.75 -6.98
N LEU A 80 0.20 -3.77 -7.80
CA LEU A 80 1.39 -4.63 -7.67
C LEU A 80 2.71 -3.87 -7.85
N LEU A 81 2.73 -2.83 -8.68
CA LEU A 81 3.90 -1.98 -8.91
C LEU A 81 4.20 -1.08 -7.70
N VAL A 82 3.18 -0.42 -7.11
CA VAL A 82 3.37 0.41 -5.90
C VAL A 82 3.53 -0.40 -4.61
N LEU A 83 3.12 -1.67 -4.61
CA LEU A 83 3.44 -2.63 -3.55
C LEU A 83 4.86 -3.23 -3.69
N GLY A 84 5.58 -2.94 -4.77
CA GLY A 84 6.93 -3.45 -5.04
C GLY A 84 6.99 -4.94 -5.41
N ILE A 85 5.85 -5.54 -5.74
CA ILE A 85 5.71 -6.98 -6.06
C ILE A 85 5.96 -7.22 -7.55
N LYS A 86 5.47 -6.32 -8.40
CA LYS A 86 5.91 -6.16 -9.78
C LYS A 86 7.02 -5.11 -9.80
N ARG A 87 8.14 -5.38 -10.47
CA ARG A 87 9.28 -4.45 -10.56
C ARG A 87 9.58 -4.01 -12.00
N PHE A 88 8.98 -4.65 -12.99
CA PHE A 88 9.14 -4.29 -14.40
C PHE A 88 7.81 -3.89 -15.02
N GLU A 89 7.70 -2.69 -15.62
CA GLU A 89 6.52 -2.28 -16.38
C GLU A 89 6.71 -2.55 -17.88
N THR A 90 5.84 -3.37 -18.48
CA THR A 90 6.00 -3.86 -19.87
C THR A 90 5.17 -3.04 -20.86
N ARG A 91 5.80 -2.41 -21.86
CA ARG A 91 5.15 -1.56 -22.87
C ARG A 91 5.59 -1.91 -24.29
N SER A 92 4.74 -1.60 -25.26
CA SER A 92 5.05 -1.65 -26.71
C SER A 92 5.95 -0.50 -27.19
N PHE A 93 6.30 0.44 -26.32
CA PHE A 93 7.11 1.61 -26.66
C PHE A 93 8.23 1.84 -25.65
N ASN A 94 9.34 2.37 -26.15
CA ASN A 94 10.50 2.74 -25.35
C ASN A 94 10.33 4.14 -24.73
N THR A 95 11.03 4.43 -23.62
CA THR A 95 11.08 5.77 -23.03
C THR A 95 12.50 6.16 -22.61
N ARG A 96 12.85 7.43 -22.89
CA ARG A 96 14.05 8.08 -22.34
C ARG A 96 13.83 8.64 -20.93
N TYR A 97 12.59 8.64 -20.43
CA TYR A 97 12.26 9.17 -19.10
C TYR A 97 12.92 8.33 -17.99
N ARG A 98 13.51 9.02 -17.00
CA ARG A 98 14.09 8.45 -15.79
C ARG A 98 13.68 9.29 -14.58
N GLY A 99 13.59 8.64 -13.41
CA GLY A 99 13.18 9.28 -12.16
C GLY A 99 11.74 8.94 -11.74
N ARG A 100 11.15 9.83 -10.93
CA ARG A 100 9.93 9.59 -10.15
C ARG A 100 8.66 9.60 -11.00
N LEU A 101 8.04 8.44 -11.13
CA LEU A 101 6.82 8.20 -11.89
C LEU A 101 5.65 7.94 -10.95
N GLY A 102 4.62 8.79 -11.00
CA GLY A 102 3.34 8.54 -10.34
C GLY A 102 2.60 7.38 -11.01
N ILE A 103 1.97 6.52 -10.22
CA ILE A 103 1.24 5.33 -10.71
C ILE A 103 -0.24 5.51 -10.44
N HIS A 104 -1.00 5.64 -11.53
CA HIS A 104 -2.45 5.79 -11.52
C HIS A 104 -3.13 4.46 -11.84
N ALA A 105 -4.06 4.04 -10.99
CA ALA A 105 -4.97 2.94 -11.30
C ALA A 105 -6.07 3.45 -12.22
N SER A 106 -6.16 2.85 -13.41
CA SER A 106 -7.16 3.14 -14.42
C SER A 106 -8.59 2.92 -13.88
N ALA A 107 -9.58 3.48 -14.57
CA ALA A 107 -10.99 3.38 -14.16
C ALA A 107 -11.63 1.96 -14.33
N ARG A 108 -10.85 0.94 -14.70
CA ARG A 108 -11.32 -0.43 -14.98
C ARG A 108 -10.28 -1.47 -14.56
N MET A 109 -10.76 -2.64 -14.15
CA MET A 109 -9.99 -3.87 -14.03
C MET A 109 -10.49 -4.87 -15.08
N PRO A 110 -9.64 -5.42 -15.96
CA PRO A 110 -10.04 -6.39 -16.98
C PRO A 110 -10.24 -7.80 -16.35
N ARG A 111 -10.56 -8.81 -17.16
CA ARG A 111 -10.87 -10.17 -16.65
C ARG A 111 -9.61 -10.85 -16.12
N GLU A 112 -8.55 -10.78 -16.89
CA GLU A 112 -7.22 -11.31 -16.61
C GLU A 112 -6.68 -10.73 -15.29
N GLY A 113 -7.02 -9.46 -15.02
CA GLY A 113 -6.68 -8.81 -13.75
C GLY A 113 -7.45 -9.35 -12.54
N ARG A 114 -8.73 -9.69 -12.71
CA ARG A 114 -9.52 -10.38 -11.66
C ARG A 114 -8.95 -11.76 -11.36
N GLU A 115 -8.64 -12.52 -12.41
CA GLU A 115 -8.12 -13.89 -12.32
C GLU A 115 -6.75 -13.92 -11.64
N LEU A 116 -5.84 -13.03 -12.05
CA LEU A 116 -4.54 -12.86 -11.39
C LEU A 116 -4.69 -12.52 -9.89
N LEU A 117 -5.64 -11.64 -9.54
CA LEU A 117 -5.88 -11.29 -8.13
C LEU A 117 -6.47 -12.46 -7.31
N GLU A 118 -7.30 -13.30 -7.94
CA GLU A 118 -7.82 -14.53 -7.34
C GLU A 118 -6.71 -15.55 -7.08
N GLU A 119 -5.84 -15.81 -8.06
CA GLU A 119 -4.68 -16.71 -7.90
C GLU A 119 -3.73 -16.23 -6.80
N LEU A 120 -3.42 -14.93 -6.76
CA LEU A 120 -2.66 -14.33 -5.66
C LEU A 120 -3.35 -14.53 -4.30
N GLY A 121 -4.69 -14.45 -4.25
CA GLY A 121 -5.49 -14.70 -3.04
C GLY A 121 -5.50 -16.16 -2.58
N LYS A 122 -5.29 -17.13 -3.49
CA LYS A 122 -5.15 -18.57 -3.14
C LYS A 122 -3.86 -18.80 -2.36
N VAL A 123 -2.74 -18.26 -2.83
CA VAL A 123 -1.40 -18.44 -2.23
C VAL A 123 -1.06 -17.45 -1.12
N ASN A 124 -1.68 -16.26 -1.08
CA ASN A 124 -1.38 -15.23 -0.10
C ASN A 124 -2.65 -14.51 0.40
N ARG A 125 -2.93 -14.64 1.70
CA ARG A 125 -4.11 -14.06 2.36
C ARG A 125 -4.23 -12.54 2.25
N ASP A 126 -3.13 -11.82 2.05
CA ASP A 126 -3.14 -10.34 1.91
C ASP A 126 -3.83 -9.87 0.62
N PHE A 127 -3.98 -10.77 -0.36
CA PHE A 127 -4.70 -10.56 -1.62
C PHE A 127 -6.13 -11.12 -1.60
N ARG A 128 -6.65 -11.57 -0.44
CA ARG A 128 -8.07 -11.95 -0.32
C ARG A 128 -8.96 -10.72 -0.10
N PRO A 129 -10.24 -10.78 -0.50
CA PRO A 129 -11.20 -9.70 -0.28
C PRO A 129 -11.17 -9.15 1.16
N GLY A 130 -11.10 -7.82 1.26
CA GLY A 130 -11.01 -7.08 2.53
C GLY A 130 -9.59 -6.83 3.05
N ALA A 131 -8.59 -7.60 2.63
CA ALA A 131 -7.19 -7.42 3.06
C ALA A 131 -6.50 -6.20 2.40
N TYR A 132 -5.38 -5.75 2.96
CA TYR A 132 -4.72 -4.50 2.55
C TYR A 132 -4.28 -4.51 1.07
N LYS A 133 -3.52 -5.52 0.63
CA LYS A 133 -3.03 -5.58 -0.76
C LYS A 133 -4.18 -5.74 -1.76
N TYR A 134 -5.22 -6.51 -1.40
CA TYR A 134 -6.46 -6.57 -2.17
C TYR A 134 -7.10 -5.18 -2.36
N ARG A 135 -7.25 -4.38 -1.29
CA ARG A 135 -7.81 -3.02 -1.40
C ARG A 135 -6.97 -2.15 -2.35
N VAL A 136 -5.65 -2.18 -2.22
CA VAL A 136 -4.72 -1.45 -3.12
C VAL A 136 -4.85 -1.91 -4.58
N CYS A 137 -4.93 -3.21 -4.84
CA CYS A 137 -5.11 -3.80 -6.17
C CYS A 137 -6.54 -3.70 -6.73
N THR A 138 -7.51 -3.22 -5.96
CA THR A 138 -8.91 -3.00 -6.41
C THR A 138 -9.32 -1.52 -6.43
N THR A 139 -8.51 -0.60 -5.90
CA THR A 139 -8.73 0.85 -6.05
C THR A 139 -8.63 1.25 -7.52
N LEU A 140 -9.63 1.98 -8.03
CA LEU A 140 -9.69 2.47 -9.42
C LEU A 140 -9.80 3.99 -9.46
N GLY A 141 -9.26 4.64 -10.50
CA GLY A 141 -9.38 6.09 -10.70
C GLY A 141 -8.52 6.96 -9.76
N HIS A 142 -7.49 6.40 -9.12
CA HIS A 142 -6.65 7.11 -8.16
C HIS A 142 -5.16 6.95 -8.48
N VAL A 143 -4.36 7.97 -8.19
CA VAL A 143 -2.91 7.84 -8.03
C VAL A 143 -2.66 7.10 -6.71
N LEU A 144 -2.09 5.89 -6.79
CA LEU A 144 -1.87 5.02 -5.64
C LEU A 144 -0.55 5.33 -4.92
N GLY A 145 0.39 5.95 -5.60
CA GLY A 145 1.76 6.13 -5.16
C GLY A 145 2.70 6.44 -6.30
N GLU A 146 3.98 6.23 -6.07
CA GLU A 146 5.07 6.49 -7.01
C GLU A 146 6.10 5.35 -7.04
N VAL A 147 6.79 5.23 -8.17
CA VAL A 147 7.99 4.39 -8.34
C VAL A 147 9.09 5.21 -9.01
N GLU A 148 10.28 4.66 -9.13
CA GLU A 148 11.41 5.29 -9.81
C GLU A 148 11.83 4.45 -11.03
N VAL A 149 11.72 5.04 -12.22
CA VAL A 149 12.16 4.41 -13.48
C VAL A 149 13.66 4.63 -13.63
N LEU A 150 14.44 3.56 -13.52
CA LEU A 150 15.91 3.59 -13.61
C LEU A 150 16.42 3.25 -15.01
N GLU A 151 15.76 2.33 -15.70
CA GLU A 151 16.21 1.82 -16.99
C GLU A 151 15.05 1.33 -17.84
N THR A 152 15.30 1.16 -19.13
CA THR A 152 14.41 0.55 -20.12
C THR A 152 15.20 -0.49 -20.88
N CYS A 153 14.68 -1.70 -21.00
CA CYS A 153 15.33 -2.82 -21.68
C CYS A 153 14.42 -3.32 -22.79
N SER A 154 15.00 -3.81 -23.89
CA SER A 154 14.22 -4.50 -24.93
C SER A 154 13.96 -5.95 -24.52
N THR A 155 12.80 -6.49 -24.88
CA THR A 155 12.52 -7.94 -24.77
C THR A 155 13.33 -8.77 -25.76
N ASN A 156 13.93 -8.15 -26.78
CA ASN A 156 14.84 -8.80 -27.71
C ASN A 156 16.27 -8.95 -27.16
N ASP A 157 16.58 -8.40 -25.97
CA ASP A 157 17.87 -8.57 -25.29
C ASP A 157 17.82 -9.78 -24.32
N PRO A 158 18.49 -10.91 -24.65
CA PRO A 158 18.50 -12.09 -23.81
C PRO A 158 19.33 -11.91 -22.52
N HIS A 159 20.22 -10.93 -22.44
CA HIS A 159 20.96 -10.60 -21.22
C HIS A 159 20.06 -9.83 -20.25
N ALA A 160 19.35 -8.80 -20.73
CA ALA A 160 18.38 -8.07 -19.91
C ALA A 160 17.25 -8.99 -19.41
N LEU A 161 16.76 -9.92 -20.24
CA LEU A 161 15.75 -10.90 -19.83
C LEU A 161 16.20 -11.83 -18.68
N ARG A 162 17.50 -11.95 -18.36
CA ARG A 162 17.96 -12.72 -17.18
C ARG A 162 17.61 -12.04 -15.85
N LEU A 163 17.32 -10.74 -15.86
CA LEU A 163 16.85 -10.00 -14.68
C LEU A 163 15.40 -10.35 -14.29
N VAL A 164 14.64 -10.92 -15.23
CA VAL A 164 13.22 -11.21 -15.06
C VAL A 164 13.02 -12.62 -14.49
N SER A 165 12.72 -12.71 -13.19
CA SER A 165 12.35 -13.95 -12.52
C SER A 165 11.05 -14.56 -13.10
N PRO A 166 10.80 -15.88 -12.98
CA PRO A 166 9.57 -16.51 -13.49
C PRO A 166 8.29 -15.76 -13.07
N GLY A 167 8.11 -15.50 -11.76
CA GLY A 167 6.96 -14.74 -11.27
C GLY A 167 6.88 -13.26 -11.69
N GLU A 168 7.91 -12.69 -12.32
CA GLU A 168 7.79 -11.36 -12.97
C GLU A 168 7.35 -11.49 -14.44
N ARG A 169 7.60 -12.64 -15.08
CA ARG A 169 7.10 -12.95 -16.43
C ARG A 169 5.58 -13.09 -16.41
N ASP A 170 5.05 -13.76 -15.40
CA ASP A 170 3.60 -13.94 -15.19
C ASP A 170 2.86 -12.61 -14.95
N LEU A 171 3.59 -11.54 -14.62
CA LEU A 171 3.04 -10.21 -14.35
C LEU A 171 3.14 -9.23 -15.52
N GLY A 172 3.63 -9.62 -16.71
CA GLY A 172 3.80 -8.71 -17.83
C GLY A 172 3.91 -9.38 -19.20
N ASP A 173 3.82 -8.59 -20.26
CA ASP A 173 3.98 -9.07 -21.63
C ASP A 173 5.42 -8.84 -22.10
N TYR A 174 6.19 -9.91 -22.11
CA TYR A 174 7.59 -9.98 -22.56
C TYR A 174 7.75 -10.63 -23.95
N SER A 175 6.70 -10.64 -24.77
CA SER A 175 6.82 -11.04 -26.18
C SER A 175 7.85 -10.17 -26.93
N PRO A 176 8.40 -10.64 -28.07
CA PRO A 176 9.37 -9.88 -28.87
C PRO A 176 8.88 -8.48 -29.27
N ASP A 177 9.83 -7.61 -29.59
CA ASP A 177 9.60 -6.23 -30.04
C ASP A 177 8.88 -5.32 -29.03
N ARG A 178 9.10 -5.60 -27.73
CA ARG A 178 8.60 -4.82 -26.60
C ARG A 178 9.72 -4.28 -25.74
N PHE A 179 9.33 -3.50 -24.74
CA PHE A 179 10.21 -2.93 -23.73
C PHE A 179 9.69 -3.24 -22.33
N PHE A 180 10.60 -3.38 -21.38
CA PHE A 180 10.27 -3.42 -19.97
C PHE A 180 11.10 -2.39 -19.20
N TRP A 181 10.45 -1.65 -18.32
CA TRP A 181 11.06 -0.54 -17.58
C TRP A 181 11.36 -0.99 -16.16
N ILE A 182 12.60 -0.80 -15.71
CA ILE A 182 13.03 -1.18 -14.36
C ILE A 182 12.53 -0.13 -13.36
N CYS A 183 11.52 -0.51 -12.58
CA CYS A 183 10.91 0.31 -11.54
C CYS A 183 11.44 -0.11 -10.16
N LYS A 184 11.99 0.84 -9.40
CA LYS A 184 12.46 0.63 -8.02
C LYS A 184 11.87 1.66 -7.06
N ASN A 185 12.24 1.53 -5.79
CA ASN A 185 11.94 2.47 -4.71
C ASN A 185 10.44 2.86 -4.63
N PRO A 186 9.52 1.87 -4.62
CA PRO A 186 8.09 2.13 -4.57
C PRO A 186 7.71 2.84 -3.27
N ARG A 187 6.82 3.82 -3.37
CA ARG A 187 6.20 4.50 -2.24
C ARG A 187 4.71 4.54 -2.48
N ILE A 188 3.97 3.80 -1.67
CA ILE A 188 2.51 3.83 -1.67
C ILE A 188 2.02 5.01 -0.84
N TYR A 189 0.96 5.68 -1.30
CA TYR A 189 0.31 6.75 -0.54
C TYR A 189 -0.69 6.13 0.44
N GLU A 190 -0.68 6.59 1.69
CA GLU A 190 -1.64 6.18 2.73
C GLU A 190 -3.09 6.46 2.32
N HIS A 191 -3.29 7.55 1.60
CA HIS A 191 -4.55 7.93 0.98
C HIS A 191 -4.33 8.11 -0.53
N PRO A 192 -4.77 7.14 -1.36
CA PRO A 192 -4.77 7.29 -2.82
C PRO A 192 -5.52 8.55 -3.24
N ILE A 193 -5.05 9.23 -4.29
CA ILE A 193 -5.53 10.56 -4.67
C ILE A 193 -6.39 10.46 -5.93
N PRO A 194 -7.66 10.89 -5.92
CA PRO A 194 -8.53 10.83 -7.10
C PRO A 194 -7.91 11.59 -8.28
N ALA A 195 -7.88 10.98 -9.46
CA ALA A 195 -7.41 11.64 -10.68
C ALA A 195 -8.00 11.03 -11.95
N LYS A 196 -8.23 11.86 -12.97
CA LYS A 196 -8.63 11.40 -14.30
C LYS A 196 -7.40 10.90 -15.07
N GLY A 197 -7.29 9.58 -15.22
CA GLY A 197 -6.20 8.96 -15.98
C GLY A 197 -6.20 9.34 -17.46
N GLN A 198 -5.02 9.25 -18.08
CA GLN A 198 -4.80 9.58 -19.50
C GLN A 198 -3.94 8.51 -20.17
N LEU A 199 -3.97 8.44 -21.50
CA LEU A 199 -3.14 7.53 -22.28
C LEU A 199 -1.69 8.03 -22.33
N GLY A 200 -0.73 7.10 -22.33
CA GLY A 200 0.70 7.42 -22.33
C GLY A 200 1.16 8.06 -21.00
N PHE A 201 2.25 8.83 -21.07
CA PHE A 201 2.67 9.67 -19.96
C PHE A 201 1.90 10.98 -19.93
N TRP A 202 1.38 11.33 -18.76
CA TRP A 202 0.76 12.62 -18.51
C TRP A 202 1.45 13.33 -17.35
N ASN A 203 1.14 14.62 -17.16
CA ASN A 203 1.63 15.40 -16.03
C ASN A 203 0.47 15.54 -15.03
N TRP A 204 0.70 15.12 -13.79
CA TRP A 204 -0.26 15.20 -12.69
C TRP A 204 0.15 16.31 -11.73
N GLU A 205 -0.80 17.13 -11.29
CA GLU A 205 -0.59 18.12 -10.25
C GLU A 205 -0.57 17.44 -8.88
N ASN A 206 0.63 17.17 -8.36
CA ASN A 206 0.80 16.59 -7.04
C ASN A 206 0.74 17.69 -5.97
N HIS A 207 -0.43 17.85 -5.35
CA HIS A 207 -0.66 18.79 -4.24
C HIS A 207 -0.14 18.30 -2.87
N GLN A 208 0.42 17.09 -2.76
CA GLN A 208 0.96 16.55 -1.49
C GLN A 208 2.45 16.88 -1.27
N ALA A 209 3.13 17.42 -2.28
CA ALA A 209 4.60 17.53 -2.33
C ALA A 209 5.23 18.60 -1.39
N SER A 210 4.51 19.02 -0.35
CA SER A 210 4.91 20.02 0.65
C SER A 210 4.60 19.58 2.10
N ARG A 211 4.62 18.27 2.37
CA ARG A 211 4.44 17.65 3.70
C ARG A 211 5.68 16.91 4.21
N HIS A 212 6.87 17.39 3.83
CA HIS A 212 8.18 16.90 4.29
C HIS A 212 9.02 18.10 4.73
#